data_AF-A0A833JQC9-F1
#
_entry.id   AF-A0A833JQC9-F1
#
_cell.length_a   1.000
_cell.length_b   1.000
_cell.length_c   1.000
_cell.angle_alpha   90.00
_cell.angle_beta   90.00
_cell.angle_gamma   90.00
#
_symmetry.space_group_name_H-M   'P 1'
#
loop_
_entity.id
_entity.type
_entity.pdbx_description
1 polymer ?
#
loop_
_entity_poly.entity_id
_entity_poly.type
_entity_poly.pdbx_seq_one_letter_code
_entity_poly.pdbx_strand_id
1 'polypeptide(L)'
;MQNIKCHAGAALLTSLLILLVLSLLAVSSMQNSNIQERMVSAQREGYMAMEGAELALREAEIAIDKLASPSGFNTIDGFYEKGTAPRGTNVFVETNWSGTNSVAVSVPTVNGSPLFPQAPRYLVEYVGDAQLEVGNESADVNMTNYTHETGASTAKAFRIVARGTGATGEGQRIIEEYYRREF
;
A
#
# COMPACT_ATOMS: atom_id res chain seq x y z
N MET A 1 -11.71 34.75 75.20
CA MET A 1 -11.34 35.35 73.90
C MET A 1 -10.20 34.54 73.31
N GLN A 2 -10.52 33.55 72.47
CA GLN A 2 -9.52 32.64 71.90
C GLN A 2 -9.13 33.18 70.51
N ASN A 3 -7.94 33.79 70.44
CA ASN A 3 -7.37 34.31 69.20
C ASN A 3 -7.00 33.13 68.28
N ILE A 4 -7.82 32.88 67.26
CA ILE A 4 -7.47 31.99 66.14
C ILE A 4 -6.89 32.88 65.04
N LYS A 5 -5.56 33.02 65.00
CA LYS A 5 -4.85 33.51 63.81
C LYS A 5 -3.57 32.72 63.62
N CYS A 6 -3.52 31.93 62.54
CA CYS A 6 -2.45 31.93 61.52
C CYS A 6 -2.38 30.57 60.78
N HIS A 7 -3.33 30.31 59.88
CA HIS A 7 -3.17 29.28 58.82
C HIS A 7 -3.41 29.87 57.40
N ALA A 8 -3.48 31.20 57.26
CA ALA A 8 -3.81 31.86 56.00
C ALA A 8 -2.77 31.65 54.88
N GLY A 9 -1.49 31.40 55.23
CA GLY A 9 -0.44 31.08 54.26
C GLY A 9 -0.45 29.64 53.76
N ALA A 10 -0.89 28.68 54.58
CA ALA A 10 -0.94 27.27 54.22
C ALA A 10 -2.03 26.96 53.18
N ALA A 11 -3.17 27.67 53.26
CA ALA A 11 -4.28 27.50 52.33
C ALA A 11 -3.93 27.88 50.88
N LEU A 12 -3.04 28.85 50.68
CA LEU A 12 -2.60 29.27 49.35
C LEU A 12 -1.60 28.28 48.73
N LEU A 13 -0.74 27.68 49.54
CA LEU A 13 0.16 26.61 49.10
C LEU A 13 -0.60 25.34 48.74
N THR A 14 -1.60 24.94 49.55
CA THR A 14 -2.40 23.76 49.26
C THR A 14 -3.29 23.97 48.04
N SER A 15 -3.88 25.15 47.85
CA SER A 15 -4.66 25.46 46.64
C SER A 15 -3.80 25.44 45.37
N LEU A 16 -2.57 25.96 45.43
CA LEU A 16 -1.63 25.90 44.32
C LEU A 16 -1.18 24.46 44.00
N LEU A 17 -0.94 23.65 45.03
CA LEU A 17 -0.55 22.25 44.86
C LEU A 17 -1.69 21.44 44.23
N ILE A 18 -2.93 21.65 44.69
CA ILE A 18 -4.12 21.04 44.10
C ILE A 18 -4.30 21.50 42.64
N LEU A 19 -4.16 22.80 42.36
CA LEU A 19 -4.26 23.34 41.00
C LEU A 19 -3.18 22.79 40.06
N LEU A 20 -1.96 22.61 40.55
CA LEU A 20 -0.87 21.99 39.81
C LEU A 20 -1.20 20.54 39.46
N VAL A 21 -1.68 19.76 40.44
CA VAL A 21 -2.08 18.35 40.22
C VAL A 21 -3.21 18.26 39.20
N LEU A 22 -4.24 19.10 39.32
CA LEU A 22 -5.35 19.14 38.36
C LEU A 22 -4.87 19.50 36.94
N SER A 23 -3.91 20.43 36.83
CA SER A 23 -3.32 20.82 35.55
C SER A 23 -2.54 19.67 34.91
N LEU A 24 -1.75 18.93 35.69
CA LEU A 24 -1.01 17.75 35.19
C LEU A 24 -1.96 16.64 34.72
N LEU A 25 -3.05 16.39 35.45
CA LEU A 25 -4.07 15.43 35.06
C LEU A 25 -4.77 15.85 33.76
N ALA A 26 -5.10 17.13 33.61
CA ALA A 26 -5.72 17.66 32.40
C ALA A 26 -4.79 17.52 31.18
N VAL A 27 -3.52 17.88 31.30
CA VAL A 27 -2.53 17.75 30.22
C VAL A 27 -2.29 16.28 29.85
N SER A 28 -2.17 15.39 30.84
CA SER A 28 -1.99 13.96 30.59
C SER A 28 -3.19 13.35 29.83
N SER A 29 -4.41 13.78 30.12
CA SER A 29 -5.60 13.36 29.38
C SER A 29 -5.56 13.80 27.91
N MET A 30 -5.14 15.05 27.65
CA MET A 30 -5.01 15.57 26.28
C MET A 30 -3.95 14.84 25.46
N GLN A 31 -2.84 14.42 26.08
CA GLN A 31 -1.78 13.67 25.38
C GLN A 31 -2.30 12.33 24.83
N ASN A 32 -3.13 11.61 25.58
CA ASN A 32 -3.73 10.36 25.12
C ASN A 32 -4.65 10.56 23.90
N SER A 33 -5.47 11.61 23.91
CA SER A 33 -6.35 11.93 22.77
C SER A 33 -5.56 12.22 21.49
N ASN A 34 -4.44 12.95 21.60
CA ASN A 34 -3.58 13.23 20.45
C ASN A 34 -2.97 11.97 19.83
N ILE A 35 -2.57 10.99 20.66
CA ILE A 35 -2.05 9.71 20.16
C ILE A 35 -3.14 8.91 19.46
N GLN A 36 -4.35 8.88 20.02
CA GLN A 36 -5.49 8.20 19.41
C GLN A 36 -5.86 8.81 18.05
N GLU A 37 -5.89 10.15 17.95
CA GLU A 37 -6.16 10.85 16.69
C GLU A 37 -5.11 10.51 15.62
N ARG A 38 -3.83 10.54 15.98
CA ARG A 38 -2.74 10.16 15.06
C ARG A 38 -2.84 8.71 14.61
N MET A 39 -3.21 7.80 15.51
CA MET A 39 -3.40 6.39 15.17
C MET A 39 -4.58 6.20 14.20
N VAL A 40 -5.72 6.85 14.45
CA VAL A 40 -6.89 6.82 13.56
C VAL A 40 -6.55 7.42 12.19
N SER A 41 -5.82 8.53 12.15
CA SER A 41 -5.37 9.15 10.90
C SER A 41 -4.44 8.21 10.12
N ALA A 42 -3.44 7.62 10.77
CA ALA A 42 -2.51 6.69 10.14
C ALA A 42 -3.21 5.42 9.63
N GLN A 43 -4.20 4.92 10.36
CA GLN A 43 -5.02 3.79 9.95
C GLN A 43 -5.86 4.13 8.71
N ARG A 44 -6.50 5.31 8.69
CA ARG A 44 -7.26 5.78 7.54
C ARG A 44 -6.38 5.97 6.30
N GLU A 45 -5.20 6.55 6.46
CA GLU A 45 -4.22 6.67 5.37
C GLU A 45 -3.79 5.30 4.84
N GLY A 46 -3.53 4.35 5.74
CA GLY A 46 -3.16 2.98 5.38
C GLY A 46 -4.24 2.26 4.59
N TYR A 47 -5.51 2.39 4.97
CA TYR A 47 -6.62 1.78 4.24
C TYR A 47 -6.78 2.39 2.85
N MET A 48 -6.76 3.70 2.73
CA MET A 48 -6.86 4.37 1.42
C MET A 48 -5.71 3.98 0.49
N ALA A 49 -4.48 3.91 1.01
CA ALA A 49 -3.33 3.44 0.23
C ALA A 49 -3.50 1.99 -0.23
N MET A 50 -4.10 1.12 0.60
CA MET A 50 -4.38 -0.27 0.23
C MET A 50 -5.46 -0.37 -0.84
N GLU A 51 -6.58 0.35 -0.69
CA GLU A 51 -7.66 0.39 -1.68
C GLU A 51 -7.13 0.87 -3.04
N GLY A 52 -6.26 1.88 -3.05
CA GLY A 52 -5.60 2.35 -4.27
C GLY A 52 -4.71 1.27 -4.91
N ALA A 53 -3.92 0.56 -4.10
CA ALA A 53 -3.08 -0.53 -4.59
C ALA A 53 -3.90 -1.71 -5.14
N GLU A 54 -4.99 -2.10 -4.48
CA GLU A 54 -5.91 -3.14 -4.95
C GLU A 54 -6.61 -2.74 -6.26
N LEU A 55 -6.99 -1.46 -6.39
CA LEU A 55 -7.55 -0.94 -7.64
C LEU A 55 -6.54 -1.04 -8.79
N ALA A 56 -5.29 -0.66 -8.54
CA ALA A 56 -4.23 -0.77 -9.53
C ALA A 56 -3.88 -2.21 -9.90
N LEU A 57 -3.91 -3.11 -8.92
CA LEU A 57 -3.73 -4.53 -9.13
C LEU A 57 -4.82 -5.08 -10.06
N ARG A 58 -6.09 -4.78 -9.78
CA ARG A 58 -7.21 -5.20 -10.61
C ARG A 58 -7.12 -4.67 -12.04
N GLU A 59 -6.74 -3.40 -12.21
CA GLU A 59 -6.57 -2.84 -13.57
C GLU A 59 -5.42 -3.53 -14.31
N ALA A 60 -4.35 -3.92 -13.62
CA ALA A 60 -3.26 -4.68 -14.20
C ALA A 60 -3.71 -6.08 -14.67
N GLU A 61 -4.53 -6.78 -13.90
CA GLU A 61 -5.13 -8.06 -14.29
C GLU A 61 -5.98 -7.90 -15.55
N ILE A 62 -6.86 -6.88 -15.59
CA ILE A 62 -7.69 -6.58 -16.76
C ILE A 62 -6.82 -6.24 -17.97
N ALA A 63 -5.73 -5.49 -17.78
CA ALA A 63 -4.78 -5.17 -18.84
C ALA A 63 -4.13 -6.45 -19.36
N ILE A 64 -3.66 -7.33 -18.46
CA ILE A 64 -3.14 -8.66 -18.80
C ILE A 64 -4.20 -9.43 -19.58
N ASP A 65 -5.43 -9.57 -19.12
CA ASP A 65 -6.48 -10.33 -19.82
C ASP A 65 -6.77 -9.86 -21.25
N LYS A 66 -6.57 -8.57 -21.55
CA LYS A 66 -6.73 -7.99 -22.89
C LYS A 66 -5.54 -8.22 -23.82
N LEU A 67 -4.38 -8.65 -23.31
CA LEU A 67 -3.20 -8.86 -24.16
C LEU A 67 -3.39 -10.07 -25.08
N ALA A 68 -3.14 -9.89 -26.38
CA ALA A 68 -3.22 -10.97 -27.37
C ALA A 68 -2.05 -11.97 -27.29
N SER A 69 -0.88 -11.53 -26.81
CA SER A 69 0.34 -12.34 -26.66
C SER A 69 1.27 -11.69 -25.64
N PRO A 70 2.11 -12.45 -24.90
CA PRO A 70 3.09 -11.90 -23.96
C PRO A 70 4.36 -11.35 -24.66
N SER A 71 4.29 -10.97 -25.93
CA SER A 71 5.42 -10.49 -26.73
C SER A 71 5.60 -8.98 -26.64
N GLY A 72 6.83 -8.51 -26.44
CA GLY A 72 7.19 -7.09 -26.55
C GLY A 72 6.95 -6.25 -25.29
N PHE A 73 6.96 -6.84 -24.10
CA PHE A 73 6.65 -6.13 -22.86
C PHE A 73 7.55 -4.93 -22.58
N ASN A 74 8.84 -4.97 -22.91
CA ASN A 74 9.73 -3.81 -22.75
C ASN A 74 9.37 -2.59 -23.66
N THR A 75 8.37 -2.72 -24.53
CA THR A 75 7.85 -1.62 -25.38
C THR A 75 6.50 -1.08 -24.94
N ILE A 76 5.86 -1.74 -23.97
CA ILE A 76 4.57 -1.34 -23.40
C ILE A 76 4.84 -0.68 -22.05
N ASP A 77 4.31 0.53 -21.85
CA ASP A 77 4.51 1.28 -20.61
C ASP A 77 4.12 0.45 -19.38
N GLY A 78 5.03 0.37 -18.41
CA GLY A 78 4.84 -0.38 -17.17
C GLY A 78 4.87 -1.90 -17.31
N PHE A 79 5.13 -2.45 -18.49
CA PHE A 79 5.36 -3.87 -18.67
C PHE A 79 6.85 -4.17 -18.86
N TYR A 80 7.26 -5.31 -18.34
CA TYR A 80 8.66 -5.72 -18.26
C TYR A 80 8.80 -7.18 -18.67
N GLU A 81 9.90 -7.48 -19.34
CA GLU A 81 10.34 -8.85 -19.55
C GLU A 81 10.92 -9.46 -18.26
N LYS A 82 11.14 -10.77 -18.30
CA LYS A 82 11.67 -11.53 -17.17
C LYS A 82 12.99 -10.93 -16.68
N GLY A 83 13.03 -10.54 -15.42
CA GLY A 83 14.21 -10.02 -14.75
C GLY A 83 14.54 -8.55 -15.04
N THR A 84 13.73 -7.82 -15.82
CA THR A 84 13.96 -6.40 -16.10
C THR A 84 13.17 -5.46 -15.18
N ALA A 85 12.12 -5.96 -14.53
CA ALA A 85 11.33 -5.18 -13.59
C ALA A 85 12.07 -4.89 -12.26
N PRO A 86 11.74 -3.79 -11.57
CA PRO A 86 12.23 -3.52 -10.23
C PRO A 86 11.90 -4.65 -9.25
N ARG A 87 12.90 -5.05 -8.45
CA ARG A 87 12.80 -6.11 -7.44
C ARG A 87 13.45 -5.69 -6.12
N GLY A 88 13.00 -6.30 -5.03
CA GLY A 88 13.50 -6.02 -3.69
C GLY A 88 13.38 -4.54 -3.33
N THR A 89 14.46 -3.93 -2.85
CA THR A 89 14.47 -2.51 -2.44
C THR A 89 14.23 -1.54 -3.59
N ASN A 90 14.50 -1.95 -4.83
CA ASN A 90 14.31 -1.09 -6.01
C ASN A 90 12.82 -0.76 -6.23
N VAL A 91 11.90 -1.63 -5.78
CA VAL A 91 10.45 -1.37 -5.85
C VAL A 91 10.05 -0.10 -5.09
N PHE A 92 10.83 0.33 -4.09
CA PHE A 92 10.54 1.55 -3.31
C PHE A 92 11.15 2.82 -3.91
N VAL A 93 11.84 2.74 -5.05
CA VAL A 93 12.43 3.91 -5.72
C VAL A 93 11.33 4.68 -6.46
N GLU A 94 11.19 5.97 -6.15
CA GLU A 94 10.10 6.82 -6.67
C GLU A 94 10.07 6.91 -8.20
N THR A 95 11.23 6.87 -8.87
CA THR A 95 11.33 6.95 -10.34
C THR A 95 10.64 5.80 -11.06
N ASN A 96 10.49 4.64 -10.41
CA ASN A 96 9.79 3.47 -10.98
C ASN A 96 8.28 3.70 -11.04
N TRP A 97 7.75 4.56 -10.17
CA TRP A 97 6.34 4.91 -10.07
C TRP A 97 5.99 6.18 -10.85
N SER A 98 6.68 6.40 -11.97
CA SER A 98 6.51 7.59 -12.80
C SER A 98 6.72 7.29 -14.28
N GLY A 99 6.23 8.19 -15.15
CA GLY A 99 6.44 8.09 -16.60
C GLY A 99 5.96 6.76 -17.19
N THR A 100 6.81 6.16 -18.03
CA THR A 100 6.58 4.88 -18.70
C THR A 100 7.01 3.68 -17.88
N ASN A 101 7.64 3.88 -16.71
CA ASN A 101 8.12 2.78 -15.86
C ASN A 101 6.98 2.06 -15.11
N SER A 102 5.80 2.67 -15.04
CA SER A 102 4.58 2.12 -14.45
C SER A 102 3.37 2.78 -15.10
N VAL A 103 2.22 2.14 -15.05
CA VAL A 103 0.96 2.66 -15.59
C VAL A 103 0.17 3.32 -14.49
N ALA A 104 -0.31 4.55 -14.70
CA ALA A 104 -1.24 5.20 -13.80
C ALA A 104 -2.69 4.77 -14.08
N VAL A 105 -3.40 4.38 -13.03
CA VAL A 105 -4.81 4.02 -13.10
C VAL A 105 -5.65 5.28 -13.20
N SER A 106 -6.59 5.28 -14.13
CA SER A 106 -7.58 6.35 -14.22
C SER A 106 -8.62 6.18 -13.11
N VAL A 107 -8.63 7.13 -12.18
CA VAL A 107 -9.58 7.14 -11.07
C VAL A 107 -10.64 8.20 -11.29
N PRO A 108 -11.91 7.95 -10.88
CA PRO A 108 -12.95 8.95 -11.00
C PRO A 108 -12.68 10.16 -10.10
N THR A 109 -13.11 11.31 -10.60
CA THR A 109 -13.05 12.58 -9.89
C THR A 109 -14.35 12.78 -9.13
N VAL A 110 -14.27 13.14 -7.84
CA VAL A 110 -15.44 13.49 -7.01
C VAL A 110 -15.42 14.99 -6.77
N ASN A 111 -16.47 15.70 -7.18
CA ASN A 111 -16.57 17.16 -7.04
C ASN A 111 -15.37 17.94 -7.63
N GLY A 112 -14.83 17.49 -8.76
CA GLY A 112 -13.69 18.14 -9.41
C GLY A 112 -12.33 17.84 -8.78
N SER A 113 -12.27 17.06 -7.69
CA SER A 113 -11.01 16.58 -7.08
C SER A 113 -10.80 15.09 -7.33
N PRO A 114 -9.58 14.63 -7.65
CA PRO A 114 -9.31 13.22 -7.83
C PRO A 114 -9.54 12.47 -6.51
N LEU A 115 -10.09 11.26 -6.58
CA LEU A 115 -10.34 10.43 -5.40
C LEU A 115 -9.04 10.15 -4.61
N PHE A 116 -7.90 10.06 -5.30
CA PHE A 116 -6.58 9.90 -4.72
C PHE A 116 -5.69 11.12 -5.03
N PRO A 117 -4.89 11.64 -4.08
CA PRO A 117 -3.95 12.73 -4.34
C PRO A 117 -2.94 12.42 -5.44
N GLN A 118 -2.49 11.16 -5.49
CA GLN A 118 -1.70 10.60 -6.57
C GLN A 118 -2.43 9.39 -7.14
N ALA A 119 -2.52 9.30 -8.46
CA ALA A 119 -3.15 8.16 -9.11
C ALA A 119 -2.40 6.87 -8.72
N PRO A 120 -3.10 5.81 -8.27
CA PRO A 120 -2.49 4.52 -8.05
C PRO A 120 -1.83 4.01 -9.33
N ARG A 121 -0.74 3.26 -9.18
CA ARG A 121 0.05 2.80 -10.33
C ARG A 121 0.37 1.32 -10.23
N TYR A 122 0.57 0.67 -11.37
CA TYR A 122 1.02 -0.72 -11.43
C TYR A 122 2.17 -0.90 -12.42
N LEU A 123 2.92 -1.96 -12.24
CA LEU A 123 3.84 -2.52 -13.23
C LEU A 123 3.64 -4.03 -13.31
N VAL A 124 3.93 -4.60 -14.47
CA VAL A 124 3.76 -6.02 -14.76
C VAL A 124 5.07 -6.58 -15.29
N GLU A 125 5.53 -7.69 -14.72
CA GLU A 125 6.68 -8.44 -15.19
C GLU A 125 6.22 -9.80 -15.72
N TYR A 126 6.64 -10.15 -16.92
CA TYR A 126 6.48 -11.50 -17.41
C TYR A 126 7.50 -12.45 -16.78
N VAL A 127 7.04 -13.45 -16.03
CA VAL A 127 7.92 -14.37 -15.29
C VAL A 127 8.31 -15.58 -16.14
N GLY A 128 7.45 -15.98 -17.07
CA GLY A 128 7.66 -17.10 -17.97
C GLY A 128 6.42 -17.98 -18.12
N ASP A 129 6.63 -19.15 -18.70
CA ASP A 129 5.61 -20.16 -18.85
C ASP A 129 5.36 -20.81 -17.50
N ALA A 130 4.11 -20.83 -17.05
CA ALA A 130 3.64 -21.67 -15.95
C ALA A 130 3.54 -23.11 -16.47
N GLN A 131 4.67 -23.71 -16.81
CA GLN A 131 4.74 -25.09 -17.30
C GLN A 131 4.77 -26.06 -16.12
N LEU A 132 3.95 -27.11 -16.22
CA LEU A 132 4.11 -28.34 -15.46
C LEU A 132 5.17 -29.19 -16.18
N GLU A 133 6.45 -28.94 -15.94
CA GLU A 133 7.52 -29.78 -16.50
C GLU A 133 8.01 -30.79 -15.45
N VAL A 134 7.74 -32.07 -15.69
CA VAL A 134 8.43 -33.15 -14.98
C VAL A 134 9.88 -33.13 -15.46
N GLY A 135 10.76 -32.57 -14.64
CA GLY A 135 12.17 -32.93 -14.66
C GLY A 135 13.17 -31.84 -15.04
N ASN A 136 12.80 -30.60 -15.36
CA ASN A 136 13.77 -29.51 -15.46
C ASN A 136 13.16 -28.15 -15.09
N GLU A 137 14.02 -27.29 -14.55
CA GLU A 137 13.78 -26.05 -13.82
C GLU A 137 12.71 -25.13 -14.46
N SER A 138 11.46 -25.29 -14.04
CA SER A 138 10.37 -24.35 -14.30
C SER A 138 10.42 -23.21 -13.29
N ALA A 139 9.97 -22.02 -13.69
CA ALA A 139 9.97 -20.80 -12.89
C ALA A 139 9.63 -21.04 -11.40
N ASP A 140 10.26 -20.28 -10.50
CA ASP A 140 10.24 -20.37 -9.03
C ASP A 140 8.85 -20.25 -8.36
N VAL A 141 7.77 -20.40 -9.13
CA VAL A 141 6.39 -20.54 -8.69
C VAL A 141 5.92 -21.96 -9.02
N ASN A 142 6.23 -22.90 -8.13
CA ASN A 142 5.76 -24.28 -8.21
C ASN A 142 4.27 -24.36 -7.81
N MET A 143 3.37 -24.02 -8.74
CA MET A 143 1.91 -24.13 -8.55
C MET A 143 1.39 -25.38 -9.29
N THR A 144 1.46 -26.54 -8.64
CA THR A 144 1.05 -27.84 -9.22
C THR A 144 -0.47 -28.01 -9.27
N ASN A 145 -1.09 -27.83 -10.43
CA ASN A 145 -2.39 -28.43 -10.76
C ASN A 145 -2.22 -29.36 -11.96
N TYR A 146 -2.18 -30.67 -11.70
CA TYR A 146 -2.07 -31.71 -12.73
C TYR A 146 -3.35 -31.79 -13.58
N THR A 147 -3.27 -31.49 -14.87
CA THR A 147 -4.27 -31.91 -15.87
C THR A 147 -3.55 -32.61 -17.03
N HIS A 148 -4.11 -33.71 -17.52
CA HIS A 148 -3.48 -34.65 -18.44
C HIS A 148 -4.10 -34.54 -19.83
N GLU A 149 -4.13 -33.34 -20.41
CA GLU A 149 -4.72 -33.08 -21.73
C GLU A 149 -3.63 -32.68 -22.73
N THR A 150 -3.41 -33.54 -23.72
CA THR A 150 -2.49 -33.36 -24.85
C THR A 150 -3.03 -32.27 -25.77
N GLY A 151 -2.75 -31.02 -25.42
CA GLY A 151 -3.14 -29.81 -26.17
C GLY A 151 -2.90 -28.52 -25.39
N ALA A 152 -1.94 -28.53 -24.45
CA ALA A 152 -1.80 -27.54 -23.39
C ALA A 152 -1.65 -26.11 -23.93
N SER A 153 -2.71 -25.29 -23.78
CA SER A 153 -2.53 -23.83 -23.71
C SER A 153 -1.49 -23.59 -22.62
N THR A 154 -0.32 -23.09 -23.02
CA THR A 154 0.76 -22.87 -22.07
C THR A 154 0.39 -21.67 -21.24
N ALA A 155 -0.11 -21.93 -20.03
CA ALA A 155 -0.40 -20.90 -19.07
C ALA A 155 0.87 -20.05 -18.86
N LYS A 156 0.71 -18.73 -18.84
CA LYS A 156 1.79 -17.76 -18.67
C LYS A 156 1.66 -17.12 -17.29
N ALA A 157 2.78 -16.96 -16.60
CA ALA A 157 2.85 -16.33 -15.28
C ALA A 157 3.34 -14.88 -15.39
N PHE A 158 2.68 -14.02 -14.64
CA PHE A 158 2.96 -12.59 -14.53
C PHE A 158 3.15 -12.23 -13.05
N ARG A 159 4.09 -11.34 -12.77
CA ARG A 159 4.24 -10.70 -11.46
C ARG A 159 3.74 -9.28 -11.59
N ILE A 160 2.71 -8.94 -10.85
CA ILE A 160 2.10 -7.63 -10.80
C ILE A 160 2.61 -6.95 -9.53
N VAL A 161 3.07 -5.71 -9.65
CA VAL A 161 3.40 -4.88 -8.49
C VAL A 161 2.58 -3.61 -8.57
N ALA A 162 1.75 -3.38 -7.56
CA ALA A 162 0.84 -2.25 -7.50
C ALA A 162 1.19 -1.33 -6.32
N ARG A 163 1.07 -0.01 -6.53
CA ARG A 163 1.29 1.02 -5.52
C ARG A 163 0.07 1.91 -5.39
N GLY A 164 -0.34 2.13 -4.16
CA GLY A 164 -1.32 3.14 -3.78
C GLY A 164 -0.77 4.10 -2.72
N THR A 165 -1.32 5.31 -2.69
CA THR A 165 -0.97 6.36 -1.73
C THR A 165 -2.18 6.75 -0.89
N GLY A 166 -1.94 7.09 0.38
CA GLY A 166 -2.95 7.53 1.32
C GLY A 166 -3.42 8.96 1.05
N ALA A 167 -4.34 9.44 1.89
CA ALA A 167 -5.02 10.73 1.73
C ALA A 167 -4.07 11.95 1.70
N THR A 168 -2.89 11.84 2.31
CA THR A 168 -1.87 12.90 2.34
C THR A 168 -0.85 12.78 1.22
N GLY A 169 -0.82 11.67 0.48
CA GLY A 169 0.23 11.34 -0.49
C GLY A 169 1.53 10.81 0.12
N GLU A 170 1.71 10.91 1.44
CA GLU A 170 2.93 10.48 2.14
C GLU A 170 2.88 8.99 2.50
N GLY A 171 1.74 8.51 3.00
CA GLY A 171 1.53 7.10 3.28
C GLY A 171 1.45 6.30 1.98
N GLN A 172 2.21 5.21 1.87
CA GLN A 172 2.16 4.32 0.71
C GLN A 172 2.01 2.85 1.10
N ARG A 173 1.39 2.09 0.20
CA ARG A 173 1.29 0.63 0.23
C ARG A 173 1.66 0.09 -1.13
N ILE A 174 2.47 -0.96 -1.12
CA ILE A 174 2.88 -1.67 -2.32
C ILE A 174 2.51 -3.15 -2.11
N ILE A 175 1.82 -3.71 -3.09
CA ILE A 175 1.37 -5.10 -3.10
C ILE A 175 2.03 -5.79 -4.30
N GLU A 176 2.43 -7.04 -4.10
CA GLU A 176 2.96 -7.90 -5.14
C GLU A 176 2.08 -9.15 -5.26
N GLU A 177 1.69 -9.49 -6.48
CA GLU A 177 0.88 -10.66 -6.80
C GLU A 177 1.45 -11.41 -8.00
N TYR A 178 1.26 -12.74 -8.02
CA TYR A 178 1.56 -13.59 -9.16
C TYR A 178 0.25 -14.04 -9.83
N TYR A 179 0.02 -13.56 -11.04
CA TYR A 179 -1.17 -13.84 -11.83
C TYR A 179 -0.86 -14.83 -12.96
N ARG A 180 -1.76 -15.78 -13.20
CA ARG A 180 -1.63 -16.80 -14.25
C ARG A 180 -2.73 -16.62 -15.28
N ARG A 181 -2.36 -16.58 -16.55
CA ARG A 181 -3.31 -16.52 -17.65
C ARG A 181 -3.00 -17.54 -18.74
N GLU A 182 -4.03 -18.25 -19.18
CA GLU A 182 -4.02 -19.08 -20.39
C GLU A 182 -4.38 -18.20 -21.58
N PHE A 183 -3.60 -18.30 -22.66
CA PHE A 183 -3.83 -17.59 -23.91
C PHE A 183 -4.57 -18.47 -24.91
#